data_AF-A0A5S9F4J7-F1
#
_entry.id   AF-A0A5S9F4J7-F1
#
_cell.length_a   1.000
_cell.length_b   1.000
_cell.length_c   1.000
_cell.angle_alpha   90.00
_cell.angle_beta   90.00
_cell.angle_gamma   90.00
#
_symmetry.space_group_name_H-M   'P 1'
#
loop_
_entity.id
_entity.type
_entity.pdbx_description
1 polymer ?
#
loop_
_entity_poly.entity_id
_entity_poly.type
_entity_poly.pdbx_seq_one_letter_code
_entity_poly.pdbx_strand_id
1 'polypeptide(L)'
;MRVVFVMLAMLCISSTYAQKDKVLVVVSSSDYITLADGTKHKTGFFLSELTIPVMALMKADYEIVFANPKGNKPTMDAVGDSVDNFSSAEEYQKAKELIKMDSFVNPRKLSDITEEELASFHGIFFPGGHAPMEDLCRDASVGQALLYFHKHQKPTALICHGPIALLSAKDENGWAYEGYNMTIFSNDEEKFAEKNILHGKMKVFPTEALKSAGGNLSHASTTWQSHAVRDRELITGQNPKSDHALTNLFLEALTKQRVANKKMVSWEETKDGLKSGVVYDASLSTPDWENDGFILVYVGRKKGDGNFAQQVKTLIDMEREVYKGVCRGYIVYTTDTLGIAYMSWKDKESMQKTFASPQGKKCLEFSKTFLEDIFFTAVNEKPLWLQQK
;
A
#
# COMPACT_ATOMS: atom_id res chain seq x y z
N MET A 1 -61.51 -0.52 -30.06
CA MET A 1 -60.43 -1.09 -29.21
C MET A 1 -59.08 -0.63 -29.76
N ARG A 2 -58.43 0.34 -29.11
CA ARG A 2 -57.03 0.70 -29.36
C ARG A 2 -56.23 0.19 -28.18
N VAL A 3 -55.39 -0.82 -28.41
CA VAL A 3 -54.50 -1.38 -27.38
C VAL A 3 -53.25 -0.51 -27.36
N VAL A 4 -53.03 0.19 -26.25
CA VAL A 4 -51.81 0.95 -25.98
C VAL A 4 -50.79 -0.01 -25.37
N PHE A 5 -49.69 -0.26 -26.07
CA PHE A 5 -48.52 -0.94 -25.51
C PHE A 5 -47.79 0.03 -24.59
N VAL A 6 -47.82 -0.24 -23.28
CA VAL A 6 -46.96 0.43 -22.30
C VAL A 6 -45.66 -0.36 -22.24
N MET A 7 -44.59 0.18 -22.85
CA MET A 7 -43.23 -0.28 -22.59
C MET A 7 -42.83 0.17 -21.18
N LEU A 8 -42.79 -0.77 -20.24
CA LEU A 8 -42.09 -0.59 -18.97
C LEU A 8 -40.58 -0.60 -19.26
N ALA A 9 -39.95 0.58 -19.24
CA ALA A 9 -38.50 0.67 -19.11
C ALA A 9 -38.11 0.26 -17.69
N MET A 10 -37.57 -0.96 -17.52
CA MET A 10 -36.85 -1.32 -16.31
C MET A 10 -35.58 -0.47 -16.24
N LEU A 11 -35.59 0.59 -15.42
CA LEU A 11 -34.35 1.18 -14.94
C LEU A 11 -33.67 0.14 -14.04
N CYS A 12 -32.69 -0.57 -14.60
CA CYS A 12 -31.69 -1.27 -13.80
C CYS A 12 -30.90 -0.20 -13.03
N ILE A 13 -31.29 0.04 -11.78
CA ILE A 13 -30.42 0.68 -10.80
C ILE A 13 -29.36 -0.37 -10.47
N SER A 14 -28.31 -0.45 -11.29
CA SER A 14 -27.08 -1.11 -10.90
C SER A 14 -26.51 -0.33 -9.73
N SER A 15 -26.77 -0.80 -8.52
CA SER A 15 -26.01 -0.41 -7.34
C SER A 15 -24.55 -0.74 -7.63
N THR A 16 -23.77 0.27 -7.98
CA THR A 16 -22.31 0.16 -7.97
C THR A 16 -21.89 0.02 -6.51
N TYR A 17 -21.96 -1.20 -5.97
CA TYR A 17 -21.06 -1.54 -4.88
C TYR A 17 -19.66 -1.28 -5.42
N ALA A 18 -19.01 -0.25 -4.91
CA ALA A 18 -17.62 0.02 -5.25
C ALA A 18 -16.84 -1.27 -4.98
N GLN A 19 -16.34 -1.90 -6.05
CA GLN A 19 -15.52 -3.10 -5.94
C GLN A 19 -14.31 -2.74 -5.07
N LYS A 20 -14.12 -3.47 -3.96
CA LYS A 20 -12.97 -3.23 -3.08
C LYS A 20 -11.68 -3.49 -3.85
N ASP A 21 -10.69 -2.63 -3.63
CA ASP A 21 -9.36 -2.84 -4.19
C ASP A 21 -8.74 -4.08 -3.57
N LYS A 22 -8.14 -4.92 -4.41
CA LYS A 22 -7.65 -6.23 -3.99
C LYS A 22 -6.14 -6.23 -3.79
N VAL A 23 -5.65 -6.99 -2.83
CA VAL A 23 -4.22 -7.33 -2.69
C VAL A 23 -4.06 -8.85 -2.73
N LEU A 24 -3.15 -9.31 -3.56
CA LEU A 24 -2.80 -10.72 -3.66
C LEU A 24 -1.76 -11.06 -2.59
N VAL A 25 -2.04 -12.03 -1.74
CA VAL A 25 -1.10 -12.51 -0.71
C VAL A 25 -0.69 -13.93 -1.07
N VAL A 26 0.60 -14.11 -1.40
CA VAL A 26 1.15 -15.39 -1.84
C VAL A 26 1.94 -16.03 -0.70
N VAL A 27 1.42 -17.14 -0.17
CA VAL A 27 2.03 -17.88 0.94
C VAL A 27 2.69 -19.15 0.40
N SER A 28 3.71 -19.69 1.07
CA SER A 28 4.31 -20.97 0.67
C SER A 28 3.29 -22.11 0.76
N SER A 29 3.36 -23.04 -0.18
CA SER A 29 2.64 -24.32 -0.16
C SER A 29 3.41 -25.40 0.61
N SER A 30 4.70 -25.19 0.89
CA SER A 30 5.55 -26.11 1.62
C SER A 30 5.33 -26.03 3.13
N ASP A 31 5.44 -27.17 3.81
CA ASP A 31 5.46 -27.31 5.27
C ASP A 31 6.85 -27.72 5.81
N TYR A 32 7.86 -27.64 4.95
CA TYR A 32 9.25 -27.94 5.30
C TYR A 32 10.26 -27.14 4.46
N ILE A 33 11.51 -27.16 4.92
CA ILE A 33 12.70 -26.77 4.17
C ILE A 33 13.70 -27.92 4.16
N THR A 34 14.28 -28.20 3.00
CA THR A 34 15.32 -29.22 2.85
C THR A 34 16.70 -28.66 3.17
N LEU A 35 17.34 -29.18 4.21
CA LEU A 35 18.68 -28.80 4.65
C LEU A 35 19.78 -29.39 3.73
N ALA A 36 21.02 -28.97 3.92
CA ALA A 36 22.17 -29.34 3.09
C ALA A 36 22.49 -30.84 3.14
N ASP A 37 22.20 -31.52 4.24
CA ASP A 37 22.35 -32.97 4.42
C ASP A 37 21.17 -33.78 3.84
N GLY A 38 20.17 -33.10 3.25
CA GLY A 38 18.97 -33.71 2.67
C GLY A 38 17.84 -33.96 3.67
N THR A 39 18.04 -33.68 4.97
CA THR A 39 16.97 -33.76 5.97
C THR A 39 15.92 -32.67 5.74
N LYS A 40 14.68 -32.94 6.16
CA LYS A 40 13.57 -32.00 6.06
C LYS A 40 13.26 -31.43 7.45
N HIS A 41 13.42 -30.12 7.61
CA HIS A 41 13.02 -29.40 8.81
C HIS A 41 11.59 -28.86 8.62
N LYS A 42 10.68 -29.16 9.54
CA LYS A 42 9.29 -28.68 9.49
C LYS A 42 9.24 -27.18 9.75
N THR A 43 8.60 -26.42 8.86
CA THR A 43 8.50 -24.96 8.94
C THR A 43 7.22 -24.51 8.23
N GLY A 44 7.07 -23.21 8.02
CA GLY A 44 5.88 -22.61 7.44
C GLY A 44 6.02 -21.10 7.28
N PHE A 45 4.88 -20.42 7.21
CA PHE A 45 4.85 -18.97 7.32
C PHE A 45 5.07 -18.52 8.77
N PHE A 46 5.73 -17.38 8.97
CA PHE A 46 5.86 -16.75 10.28
C PHE A 46 4.60 -15.91 10.59
N LEU A 47 3.94 -16.14 11.74
CA LEU A 47 2.59 -15.63 11.98
C LEU A 47 2.51 -14.10 11.96
N SER A 48 3.43 -13.38 12.62
CA SER A 48 3.41 -11.92 12.67
C SER A 48 3.68 -11.31 11.28
N GLU A 49 4.66 -11.86 10.56
CA GLU A 49 5.02 -11.44 9.21
C GLU A 49 3.86 -11.56 8.23
N LEU A 50 3.00 -12.58 8.36
CA LEU A 50 1.77 -12.67 7.58
C LEU A 50 0.70 -11.69 8.09
N THR A 51 0.37 -11.78 9.37
CA THR A 51 -0.90 -11.25 9.88
C THR A 51 -0.86 -9.76 10.16
N ILE A 52 0.28 -9.18 10.55
CA ILE A 52 0.39 -7.73 10.79
C ILE A 52 0.16 -6.95 9.48
N PRO A 53 0.84 -7.26 8.36
CA PRO A 53 0.54 -6.61 7.08
C PRO A 53 -0.90 -6.85 6.62
N VAL A 54 -1.41 -8.08 6.72
CA VAL A 54 -2.78 -8.40 6.26
C VAL A 54 -3.84 -7.67 7.08
N MET A 55 -3.74 -7.64 8.41
CA MET A 55 -4.66 -6.89 9.26
C MET A 55 -4.65 -5.40 8.94
N ALA A 56 -3.47 -4.83 8.65
CA ALA A 56 -3.34 -3.43 8.26
C ALA A 56 -3.96 -3.14 6.87
N LEU A 57 -3.79 -4.04 5.91
CA LEU A 57 -4.43 -3.96 4.60
C LEU A 57 -5.96 -4.04 4.71
N MET A 58 -6.49 -4.98 5.50
CA MET A 58 -7.93 -5.10 5.76
C MET A 58 -8.47 -3.83 6.44
N LYS A 59 -7.72 -3.26 7.38
CA LYS A 59 -8.06 -1.97 8.02
C LYS A 59 -8.05 -0.80 7.03
N ALA A 60 -7.23 -0.85 5.99
CA ALA A 60 -7.18 0.10 4.88
C ALA A 60 -8.20 -0.21 3.75
N ASP A 61 -9.17 -1.08 4.05
CA ASP A 61 -10.28 -1.50 3.18
C ASP A 61 -9.86 -2.22 1.89
N TYR A 62 -8.71 -2.89 1.90
CA TYR A 62 -8.34 -3.83 0.83
C TYR A 62 -9.02 -5.18 1.05
N GLU A 63 -9.52 -5.77 -0.03
CA GLU A 63 -9.89 -7.18 -0.08
C GLU A 63 -8.62 -8.03 -0.23
N ILE A 64 -8.51 -9.09 0.56
CA ILE A 64 -7.33 -9.97 0.57
C ILE A 64 -7.66 -11.26 -0.18
N VAL A 65 -6.87 -11.55 -1.20
CA VAL A 65 -6.94 -12.82 -1.92
C VAL A 65 -5.69 -13.61 -1.59
N PHE A 66 -5.85 -14.73 -0.88
CA PHE A 66 -4.75 -15.65 -0.62
C PHE A 66 -4.58 -16.63 -1.77
N ALA A 67 -3.32 -16.85 -2.16
CA ALA A 67 -2.94 -17.87 -3.13
C ALA A 67 -1.64 -18.56 -2.74
N ASN A 68 -1.42 -19.75 -3.27
CA ASN A 68 -0.12 -20.43 -3.23
C ASN A 68 0.03 -21.39 -4.42
N PRO A 69 1.24 -21.92 -4.69
CA PRO A 69 1.47 -22.78 -5.86
C PRO A 69 0.52 -23.99 -6.01
N LYS A 70 0.09 -24.59 -4.89
CA LYS A 70 -0.69 -25.84 -4.90
C LYS A 70 -2.17 -25.68 -4.54
N GLY A 71 -2.63 -24.50 -4.13
CA GLY A 71 -3.99 -24.28 -3.58
C GLY A 71 -4.25 -25.03 -2.28
N ASN A 72 -3.22 -25.40 -1.51
CA ASN A 72 -3.34 -26.16 -0.26
C ASN A 72 -3.31 -25.24 0.96
N LYS A 73 -3.86 -25.68 2.09
CA LYS A 73 -3.80 -24.93 3.35
C LYS A 73 -2.33 -24.57 3.71
N PRO A 74 -2.00 -23.29 3.93
CA PRO A 74 -0.65 -22.90 4.37
C PRO A 74 -0.33 -23.45 5.77
N THR A 75 0.92 -23.84 5.98
CA THR A 75 1.40 -24.32 7.29
C THR A 75 2.08 -23.19 8.04
N MET A 76 1.76 -23.04 9.33
CA MET A 76 2.37 -22.06 10.21
C MET A 76 3.67 -22.63 10.81
N ASP A 77 4.70 -21.81 10.87
CA ASP A 77 5.95 -22.14 11.57
C ASP A 77 5.73 -22.15 13.09
N ALA A 78 6.26 -23.16 13.79
CA ALA A 78 6.11 -23.29 15.23
C ALA A 78 6.88 -22.21 16.03
N VAL A 79 8.03 -21.75 15.54
CA VAL A 79 8.79 -20.63 16.11
C VAL A 79 8.05 -19.30 15.86
N GLY A 80 7.35 -19.21 14.72
CA GLY A 80 6.53 -18.04 14.39
C GLY A 80 5.28 -17.87 15.25
N ASP A 81 4.80 -18.92 15.92
CA ASP A 81 3.60 -18.92 16.76
C ASP A 81 3.91 -18.44 18.20
N SER A 82 4.33 -17.18 18.34
CA SER A 82 4.63 -16.56 19.63
C SER A 82 3.97 -15.20 19.81
N VAL A 83 3.39 -14.98 21.00
CA VAL A 83 2.80 -13.71 21.41
C VAL A 83 3.83 -12.57 21.49
N ASP A 84 5.11 -12.90 21.71
CA ASP A 84 6.20 -11.90 21.82
C ASP A 84 6.53 -11.23 20.47
N ASN A 85 5.99 -11.77 19.38
CA ASN A 85 6.07 -11.19 18.04
C ASN A 85 4.96 -10.16 17.78
N PHE A 86 4.10 -9.90 18.76
CA PHE A 86 2.96 -8.99 18.65
C PHE A 86 3.02 -7.90 19.71
N SER A 87 2.36 -6.77 19.46
CA SER A 87 2.34 -5.66 20.41
C SER A 87 1.45 -5.95 21.63
N SER A 88 0.54 -6.91 21.51
CA SER A 88 -0.36 -7.32 22.59
C SER A 88 -0.89 -8.74 22.37
N ALA A 89 -1.36 -9.36 23.47
CA ALA A 89 -2.06 -10.63 23.41
C ALA A 89 -3.35 -10.55 22.56
N GLU A 90 -4.02 -9.40 22.52
CA GLU A 90 -5.22 -9.19 21.70
C GLU A 90 -4.89 -9.24 20.19
N GLU A 91 -3.81 -8.58 19.78
CA GLU A 91 -3.33 -8.60 18.40
C GLU A 91 -2.92 -10.01 17.97
N TYR A 92 -2.24 -10.75 18.86
CA TYR A 92 -1.93 -12.16 18.64
C TYR A 92 -3.20 -13.01 18.46
N GLN A 93 -4.23 -12.84 19.30
CA GLN A 93 -5.49 -13.58 19.11
C GLN A 93 -6.18 -13.23 17.78
N LYS A 94 -6.19 -11.95 17.38
CA LYS A 94 -6.70 -11.53 16.07
C LYS A 94 -5.94 -12.20 14.92
N ALA A 95 -4.62 -12.31 15.03
CA ALA A 95 -3.80 -13.05 14.08
C ALA A 95 -4.19 -14.54 14.00
N LYS A 96 -4.46 -15.19 15.14
CA LYS A 96 -4.94 -16.58 15.19
C LYS A 96 -6.32 -16.77 14.58
N GLU A 97 -7.22 -15.79 14.70
CA GLU A 97 -8.54 -15.83 14.05
C GLU A 97 -8.44 -15.60 12.54
N LEU A 98 -7.57 -14.69 12.08
CA LEU A 98 -7.36 -14.41 10.67
C LEU A 98 -6.98 -15.67 9.88
N ILE A 99 -6.07 -16.49 10.41
CA ILE A 99 -5.65 -17.74 9.75
C ILE A 99 -6.70 -18.88 9.80
N LYS A 100 -7.90 -18.61 10.34
CA LYS A 100 -9.07 -19.50 10.26
C LYS A 100 -10.06 -19.08 9.19
N MET A 101 -9.88 -17.93 8.55
CA MET A 101 -10.72 -17.48 7.45
C MET A 101 -10.74 -18.51 6.32
N ASP A 102 -11.92 -18.73 5.73
CA ASP A 102 -12.07 -19.73 4.67
C ASP A 102 -11.12 -19.47 3.49
N SER A 103 -10.99 -18.21 3.06
CA SER A 103 -10.06 -17.83 1.99
C SER A 103 -8.59 -18.11 2.31
N PHE A 104 -8.21 -18.17 3.59
CA PHE A 104 -6.85 -18.54 4.01
C PHE A 104 -6.68 -20.05 4.10
N VAL A 105 -7.69 -20.75 4.65
CA VAL A 105 -7.67 -22.22 4.80
C VAL A 105 -7.72 -22.92 3.43
N ASN A 106 -8.47 -22.33 2.49
CA ASN A 106 -8.65 -22.77 1.12
C ASN A 106 -8.14 -21.69 0.15
N PRO A 107 -6.82 -21.43 0.10
CA PRO A 107 -6.28 -20.40 -0.77
C PRO A 107 -6.41 -20.83 -2.23
N ARG A 108 -6.39 -19.87 -3.13
CA ARG A 108 -6.38 -20.18 -4.55
C ARG A 108 -5.07 -20.82 -4.98
N LYS A 109 -5.15 -21.65 -6.01
CA LYS A 109 -3.96 -22.07 -6.73
C LYS A 109 -3.48 -20.91 -7.60
N LEU A 110 -2.20 -20.53 -7.46
CA LEU A 110 -1.66 -19.36 -8.14
C LEU A 110 -1.70 -19.50 -9.68
N SER A 111 -1.57 -20.72 -10.21
CA SER A 111 -1.69 -21.00 -11.64
C SER A 111 -3.07 -20.69 -12.24
N ASP A 112 -4.09 -20.54 -11.39
CA ASP A 112 -5.46 -20.29 -11.84
C ASP A 112 -5.77 -18.79 -11.89
N ILE A 113 -4.85 -17.92 -11.46
CA ILE A 113 -4.98 -16.46 -11.53
C ILE A 113 -4.47 -16.01 -12.90
N THR A 114 -5.36 -15.50 -13.75
CA THR A 114 -5.02 -15.05 -15.11
C THR A 114 -4.34 -13.68 -15.10
N GLU A 115 -3.74 -13.29 -16.21
CA GLU A 115 -3.13 -11.96 -16.36
C GLU A 115 -4.16 -10.83 -16.17
N GLU A 116 -5.39 -11.00 -16.69
CA GLU A 116 -6.49 -10.04 -16.48
C GLU A 116 -6.86 -9.92 -15.01
N GLU A 117 -6.80 -11.03 -14.26
CA GLU A 117 -7.03 -11.00 -12.83
C GLU A 117 -5.85 -10.35 -12.09
N LEU A 118 -4.61 -10.63 -12.50
CA LEU A 118 -3.40 -9.95 -12.00
C LEU A 118 -3.49 -8.43 -12.19
N ALA A 119 -4.14 -7.96 -13.27
CA ALA A 119 -4.41 -6.55 -13.51
C ALA A 119 -5.27 -5.90 -12.42
N SER A 120 -6.23 -6.64 -11.86
CA SER A 120 -7.19 -6.14 -10.87
C SER A 120 -6.61 -5.94 -9.45
N PHE A 121 -5.51 -6.60 -9.12
CA PHE A 121 -4.84 -6.42 -7.83
C PHE A 121 -4.09 -5.09 -7.77
N HIS A 122 -4.02 -4.43 -6.64
CA HIS A 122 -3.24 -3.20 -6.48
C HIS A 122 -1.81 -3.50 -6.05
N GLY A 123 -1.61 -4.54 -5.25
CA GLY A 123 -0.29 -5.01 -4.85
C GLY A 123 -0.24 -6.52 -4.64
N ILE A 124 0.97 -7.01 -4.47
CA ILE A 124 1.27 -8.40 -4.13
C ILE A 124 2.15 -8.45 -2.87
N PHE A 125 1.87 -9.38 -1.97
CA PHE A 125 2.56 -9.53 -0.70
C PHE A 125 3.00 -10.98 -0.44
N PHE A 126 4.24 -11.16 0.03
CA PHE A 126 4.83 -12.45 0.37
C PHE A 126 5.35 -12.44 1.82
N PRO A 127 4.69 -13.13 2.77
CA PRO A 127 5.23 -13.34 4.11
C PRO A 127 6.46 -14.27 4.07
N GLY A 128 7.29 -14.22 5.12
CA GLY A 128 8.44 -15.09 5.29
C GLY A 128 8.15 -16.32 6.15
N GLY A 129 9.10 -16.67 7.03
CA GLY A 129 9.35 -18.04 7.51
C GLY A 129 10.21 -18.83 6.53
N HIS A 130 10.79 -19.98 6.88
CA HIS A 130 11.79 -20.65 6.00
C HIS A 130 11.19 -21.35 4.77
N ALA A 131 9.88 -21.62 4.75
CA ALA A 131 9.21 -22.37 3.69
C ALA A 131 9.33 -21.79 2.24
N PRO A 132 9.30 -20.46 2.00
CA PRO A 132 9.51 -19.86 0.67
C PRO A 132 10.80 -20.28 -0.03
N MET A 133 11.84 -20.62 0.73
CA MET A 133 13.11 -21.14 0.21
C MET A 133 12.93 -22.50 -0.49
N GLU A 134 11.91 -23.28 -0.13
CA GLU A 134 11.65 -24.60 -0.69
C GLU A 134 10.84 -24.53 -1.99
N ASP A 135 9.84 -23.65 -2.12
CA ASP A 135 8.94 -23.66 -3.29
C ASP A 135 8.90 -22.33 -4.06
N LEU A 136 8.65 -21.21 -3.39
CA LEU A 136 8.38 -19.92 -4.05
C LEU A 136 9.55 -19.42 -4.91
N CYS A 137 10.79 -19.71 -4.53
CA CYS A 137 12.00 -19.28 -5.25
C CYS A 137 12.13 -19.87 -6.67
N ARG A 138 11.34 -20.90 -7.01
CA ARG A 138 11.45 -21.67 -8.26
C ARG A 138 10.11 -22.03 -8.90
N ASP A 139 9.01 -21.52 -8.36
CA ASP A 139 7.69 -21.78 -8.92
C ASP A 139 7.40 -20.87 -10.13
N ALA A 140 6.95 -21.45 -11.24
CA ALA A 140 6.72 -20.71 -12.47
C ALA A 140 5.54 -19.72 -12.36
N SER A 141 4.51 -20.05 -11.59
CA SER A 141 3.33 -19.17 -11.42
C SER A 141 3.70 -17.97 -10.54
N VAL A 142 4.57 -18.18 -9.53
CA VAL A 142 5.16 -17.09 -8.74
C VAL A 142 5.99 -16.17 -9.63
N GLY A 143 6.85 -16.74 -10.50
CA GLY A 143 7.65 -15.98 -11.44
C GLY A 143 6.80 -15.13 -12.39
N GLN A 144 5.74 -15.71 -12.97
CA GLN A 144 4.81 -15.00 -13.84
C GLN A 144 4.10 -13.85 -13.13
N ALA A 145 3.61 -14.07 -11.91
CA ALA A 145 2.97 -13.02 -11.13
C ALA A 145 3.97 -11.88 -10.83
N LEU A 146 5.18 -12.19 -10.36
CA LEU A 146 6.19 -11.17 -10.06
C LEU A 146 6.63 -10.39 -11.31
N LEU A 147 6.84 -11.07 -12.45
CA LEU A 147 7.15 -10.41 -13.73
C LEU A 147 6.03 -9.45 -14.16
N TYR A 148 4.76 -9.86 -13.99
CA TYR A 148 3.62 -8.99 -14.28
C TYR A 148 3.64 -7.73 -13.42
N PHE A 149 3.85 -7.89 -12.10
CA PHE A 149 3.88 -6.78 -11.16
C PHE A 149 5.05 -5.84 -11.41
N HIS A 150 6.24 -6.38 -11.69
CA HIS A 150 7.43 -5.62 -12.08
C HIS A 150 7.18 -4.82 -13.36
N LYS A 151 6.69 -5.46 -14.43
CA LYS A 151 6.40 -4.82 -15.74
C LYS A 151 5.43 -3.64 -15.61
N HIS A 152 4.46 -3.73 -14.69
CA HIS A 152 3.45 -2.70 -14.48
C HIS A 152 3.74 -1.80 -13.27
N GLN A 153 4.95 -1.87 -12.69
CA GLN A 153 5.39 -1.05 -11.56
C GLN A 153 4.41 -1.09 -10.37
N LYS A 154 3.83 -2.27 -10.11
CA LYS A 154 2.81 -2.46 -9.07
C LYS A 154 3.49 -2.77 -7.73
N PRO A 155 3.04 -2.15 -6.63
CA PRO A 155 3.58 -2.40 -5.29
C PRO A 155 3.76 -3.88 -4.98
N THR A 156 4.98 -4.28 -4.65
CA THR A 156 5.40 -5.67 -4.41
C THR A 156 6.15 -5.73 -3.09
N ALA A 157 5.54 -6.33 -2.05
CA ALA A 157 6.09 -6.39 -0.70
C ALA A 157 6.48 -7.81 -0.28
N LEU A 158 7.69 -8.00 0.27
CA LEU A 158 8.18 -9.30 0.73
C LEU A 158 8.98 -9.15 2.03
N ILE A 159 8.91 -10.11 2.96
CA ILE A 159 9.60 -10.00 4.27
C ILE A 159 10.35 -11.27 4.67
N CYS A 160 11.46 -11.10 5.40
CA CYS A 160 12.26 -12.17 5.99
C CYS A 160 12.87 -13.09 4.93
N HIS A 161 12.42 -14.33 4.78
CA HIS A 161 12.82 -15.20 3.65
C HIS A 161 11.90 -15.05 2.43
N GLY A 162 10.75 -14.39 2.56
CA GLY A 162 9.83 -14.10 1.46
C GLY A 162 10.50 -13.52 0.20
N PRO A 163 11.46 -12.57 0.31
CA PRO A 163 12.17 -12.02 -0.84
C PRO A 163 12.91 -13.05 -1.71
N ILE A 164 13.14 -14.29 -1.24
CA ILE A 164 13.70 -15.35 -2.09
C ILE A 164 12.78 -15.70 -3.27
N ALA A 165 11.47 -15.45 -3.15
CA ALA A 165 10.50 -15.65 -4.23
C ALA A 165 10.87 -14.87 -5.49
N LEU A 166 11.56 -13.73 -5.36
CA LEU A 166 12.03 -12.91 -6.47
C LEU A 166 12.87 -13.71 -7.47
N LEU A 167 13.62 -14.73 -7.04
CA LEU A 167 14.46 -15.55 -7.93
C LEU A 167 13.68 -16.30 -9.02
N SER A 168 12.37 -16.47 -8.84
CA SER A 168 11.49 -17.08 -9.85
C SER A 168 11.15 -16.13 -11.01
N ALA A 169 11.31 -14.81 -10.82
CA ALA A 169 10.96 -13.78 -11.80
C ALA A 169 12.08 -13.61 -12.84
N LYS A 170 12.25 -14.62 -13.69
CA LYS A 170 13.24 -14.64 -14.77
C LYS A 170 12.56 -14.80 -16.12
N ASP A 171 12.94 -13.97 -17.08
CA ASP A 171 12.50 -14.03 -18.48
C ASP A 171 13.72 -14.10 -19.43
N GLU A 172 13.50 -13.91 -20.73
CA GLU A 172 14.56 -13.90 -21.74
C GLU A 172 15.61 -12.80 -21.55
N ASN A 173 15.31 -11.73 -20.80
CA ASN A 173 16.21 -10.63 -20.50
C ASN A 173 17.00 -10.85 -19.20
N GLY A 174 16.73 -11.93 -18.47
CA GLY A 174 17.40 -12.28 -17.23
C GLY A 174 16.49 -12.16 -16.01
N TRP A 175 17.08 -11.85 -14.86
CA TRP A 175 16.34 -11.70 -13.61
C TRP A 175 15.79 -10.28 -13.48
N ALA A 176 14.47 -10.15 -13.30
CA ALA A 176 13.78 -8.86 -13.36
C ALA A 176 14.26 -7.84 -12.31
N TYR A 177 14.79 -8.32 -11.18
CA TYR A 177 15.20 -7.48 -10.05
C TYR A 177 16.72 -7.25 -9.97
N GLU A 178 17.45 -7.50 -11.06
CA GLU A 178 18.88 -7.16 -11.13
C GLU A 178 19.10 -5.65 -10.88
N GLY A 179 20.05 -5.31 -10.01
CA GLY A 179 20.37 -3.94 -9.63
C GLY A 179 19.42 -3.29 -8.63
N TYR A 180 18.33 -3.95 -8.21
CA TYR A 180 17.44 -3.43 -7.18
C TYR A 180 18.09 -3.40 -5.80
N ASN A 181 17.83 -2.34 -5.04
CA ASN A 181 18.15 -2.25 -3.62
C ASN A 181 17.08 -2.99 -2.81
N MET A 182 17.51 -3.90 -1.94
CA MET A 182 16.61 -4.73 -1.16
C MET A 182 17.24 -5.15 0.17
N THR A 183 16.43 -5.74 1.03
CA THR A 183 16.87 -6.50 2.21
C THR A 183 16.21 -7.87 2.22
N ILE A 184 16.80 -8.79 2.96
CA ILE A 184 16.33 -10.15 3.22
C ILE A 184 16.95 -10.60 4.54
N PHE A 185 16.44 -11.67 5.15
CA PHE A 185 17.01 -12.26 6.36
C PHE A 185 18.54 -12.40 6.24
N SER A 186 19.26 -11.80 7.18
CA SER A 186 20.71 -11.62 7.05
C SER A 186 21.48 -12.90 7.33
N ASN A 187 22.72 -12.98 6.83
CA ASN A 187 23.59 -14.12 7.08
C ASN A 187 23.84 -14.40 8.57
N ASP A 188 23.88 -13.36 9.41
CA ASP A 188 24.12 -13.54 10.84
C ASP A 188 22.88 -14.06 11.57
N GLU A 189 21.69 -13.63 11.15
CA GLU A 189 20.42 -14.20 11.61
C GLU A 189 20.27 -15.65 11.12
N GLU A 190 20.67 -15.96 9.89
CA GLU A 190 20.64 -17.33 9.36
C GLU A 190 21.60 -18.26 10.12
N LYS A 191 22.84 -17.83 10.41
CA LYS A 191 23.77 -18.61 11.26
C LYS A 191 23.17 -18.91 12.63
N PHE A 192 22.44 -17.95 13.20
CA PHE A 192 21.73 -18.17 14.46
C PHE A 192 20.62 -19.20 14.29
N ALA A 193 19.81 -19.10 13.22
CA ALA A 193 18.73 -20.04 12.93
C ALA A 193 19.26 -21.46 12.68
N GLU A 194 20.33 -21.63 11.90
CA GLU A 194 20.98 -22.93 11.68
C GLU A 194 21.34 -23.64 12.99
N LYS A 195 21.86 -22.88 13.96
CA LYS A 195 22.31 -23.42 15.25
C LYS A 195 21.15 -23.71 16.20
N ASN A 196 20.21 -22.78 16.33
CA ASN A 196 19.25 -22.75 17.43
C ASN A 196 17.82 -23.15 17.03
N ILE A 197 17.50 -23.16 15.73
CA ILE A 197 16.16 -23.44 15.21
C ILE A 197 16.21 -24.67 14.30
N LEU A 198 16.99 -24.61 13.23
CA LEU A 198 17.02 -25.65 12.20
C LEU A 198 17.79 -26.90 12.66
N HIS A 199 18.79 -26.70 13.53
CA HIS A 199 19.76 -27.70 13.96
C HIS A 199 20.46 -28.41 12.78
N GLY A 200 20.77 -27.64 11.74
CA GLY A 200 21.42 -28.10 10.51
C GLY A 200 21.73 -26.94 9.57
N LYS A 201 22.34 -27.25 8.42
CA LYS A 201 22.84 -26.24 7.48
C LYS A 201 21.86 -25.96 6.34
N MET A 202 21.70 -24.69 5.99
CA MET A 202 21.00 -24.27 4.77
C MET A 202 21.85 -24.60 3.54
N LYS A 203 21.20 -24.96 2.43
CA LYS A 203 21.91 -25.21 1.15
C LYS A 203 22.58 -23.95 0.61
N VAL A 204 21.86 -22.84 0.69
CA VAL A 204 22.30 -21.50 0.28
C VAL A 204 21.64 -20.52 1.23
N PHE A 205 22.38 -19.48 1.63
CA PHE A 205 21.84 -18.42 2.46
C PHE A 205 21.00 -17.46 1.61
N PRO A 206 19.86 -16.96 2.12
CA PRO A 206 18.96 -16.09 1.37
C PRO A 206 19.66 -14.84 0.79
N THR A 207 20.50 -14.19 1.60
CA THR A 207 21.28 -13.01 1.18
C THR A 207 22.24 -13.34 0.03
N GLU A 208 22.95 -14.46 0.11
CA GLU A 208 23.91 -14.88 -0.92
C GLU A 208 23.23 -15.25 -2.23
N ALA A 209 22.04 -15.85 -2.16
CA ALA A 209 21.25 -16.20 -3.33
C ALA A 209 20.82 -14.95 -4.13
N LEU A 210 20.30 -13.93 -3.45
CA LEU A 210 19.87 -12.68 -4.11
C LEU A 210 21.06 -11.82 -4.57
N LYS A 211 22.16 -11.76 -3.79
CA LYS A 211 23.39 -11.08 -4.23
C LYS A 211 23.98 -11.73 -5.48
N SER A 212 24.00 -13.06 -5.54
CA SER A 212 24.52 -13.80 -6.70
C SER A 212 23.66 -13.60 -7.96
N ALA A 213 22.39 -13.26 -7.80
CA ALA A 213 21.50 -12.90 -8.90
C ALA A 213 21.66 -11.43 -9.36
N GLY A 214 22.40 -10.60 -8.62
CA GLY A 214 22.65 -9.19 -8.95
C GLY A 214 21.89 -8.18 -8.08
N GLY A 215 21.34 -8.61 -6.94
CA GLY A 215 20.63 -7.72 -6.00
C GLY A 215 21.60 -6.91 -5.12
N ASN A 216 21.25 -5.66 -4.85
CA ASN A 216 21.99 -4.76 -3.95
C ASN A 216 21.42 -4.86 -2.52
N LEU A 217 22.04 -5.71 -1.70
CA LEU A 217 21.52 -6.04 -0.37
C LEU A 217 22.07 -5.10 0.72
N SER A 218 21.17 -4.59 1.56
CA SER A 218 21.50 -3.87 2.80
C SER A 218 20.84 -4.53 4.01
N HIS A 219 21.41 -4.34 5.20
CA HIS A 219 20.90 -4.91 6.44
C HIS A 219 20.95 -3.88 7.56
N ALA A 220 20.17 -4.11 8.62
CA ALA A 220 20.30 -3.39 9.87
C ALA A 220 21.75 -3.46 10.39
N SER A 221 22.24 -2.38 10.99
CA SER A 221 23.58 -2.34 11.60
C SER A 221 23.74 -3.33 12.76
N THR A 222 22.63 -3.74 13.37
CA THR A 222 22.58 -4.68 14.49
C THR A 222 21.62 -5.81 14.15
N THR A 223 22.05 -7.06 14.36
CA THR A 223 21.25 -8.28 14.15
C THR A 223 19.90 -8.18 14.87
N TRP A 224 18.81 -8.66 14.24
CA TRP A 224 17.44 -8.64 14.76
C TRP A 224 16.78 -7.26 14.86
N GLN A 225 17.44 -6.17 14.47
CA GLN A 225 16.79 -4.87 14.37
C GLN A 225 15.92 -4.78 13.12
N SER A 226 14.90 -3.93 13.21
CA SER A 226 14.02 -3.60 12.09
C SER A 226 14.81 -2.96 10.96
N HIS A 227 14.62 -3.43 9.73
CA HIS A 227 15.14 -2.81 8.52
C HIS A 227 14.22 -3.12 7.35
N ALA A 228 13.73 -2.08 6.69
CA ALA A 228 12.91 -2.19 5.50
C ALA A 228 13.47 -1.29 4.41
N VAL A 229 13.47 -1.79 3.18
CA VAL A 229 13.98 -1.10 2.00
C VAL A 229 12.86 -0.98 1.00
N ARG A 230 12.69 0.21 0.44
CA ARG A 230 11.88 0.42 -0.76
C ARG A 230 12.76 0.92 -1.88
N ASP A 231 12.68 0.26 -3.02
CA ASP A 231 13.27 0.69 -4.29
C ASP A 231 12.20 0.56 -5.37
N ARG A 232 11.79 1.71 -5.93
CA ARG A 232 10.68 1.79 -6.90
C ARG A 232 9.40 1.12 -6.36
N GLU A 233 8.90 0.09 -7.03
CA GLU A 233 7.73 -0.71 -6.66
C GLU A 233 8.04 -1.85 -5.68
N LEU A 234 9.32 -2.20 -5.48
CA LEU A 234 9.74 -3.27 -4.60
C LEU A 234 9.91 -2.77 -3.16
N ILE A 235 9.26 -3.43 -2.22
CA ILE A 235 9.37 -3.20 -0.78
C ILE A 235 9.82 -4.50 -0.11
N THR A 236 10.93 -4.47 0.63
CA THR A 236 11.45 -5.64 1.33
C THR A 236 11.71 -5.36 2.80
N GLY A 237 11.46 -6.35 3.66
CA GLY A 237 11.68 -6.27 5.11
C GLY A 237 12.62 -7.38 5.55
N GLN A 238 13.55 -7.08 6.45
CA GLN A 238 14.65 -8.00 6.77
C GLN A 238 14.22 -9.24 7.57
N ASN A 239 13.38 -9.06 8.58
CA ASN A 239 13.13 -10.06 9.62
C ASN A 239 11.75 -9.79 10.28
N PRO A 240 11.29 -10.59 11.26
CA PRO A 240 10.00 -10.35 11.90
C PRO A 240 9.84 -8.94 12.49
N LYS A 241 10.91 -8.33 13.04
CA LYS A 241 10.87 -6.95 13.59
C LYS A 241 10.68 -5.87 12.53
N SER A 242 10.66 -6.24 11.25
CA SER A 242 10.49 -5.33 10.11
C SER A 242 9.05 -5.28 9.60
N ASP A 243 8.11 -6.06 10.16
CA ASP A 243 6.72 -6.16 9.70
C ASP A 243 5.97 -4.82 9.66
N HIS A 244 6.03 -4.00 10.71
CA HIS A 244 5.40 -2.68 10.76
C HIS A 244 6.05 -1.68 9.79
N ALA A 245 7.38 -1.67 9.70
CA ALA A 245 8.11 -0.79 8.80
C ALA A 245 7.79 -1.11 7.32
N LEU A 246 7.81 -2.40 6.96
CA LEU A 246 7.37 -2.90 5.66
C LEU A 246 5.91 -2.52 5.37
N THR A 247 5.02 -2.78 6.33
CA THR A 247 3.58 -2.51 6.18
C THR A 247 3.31 -1.04 5.88
N ASN A 248 3.97 -0.13 6.58
CA ASN A 248 3.83 1.31 6.36
C ASN A 248 4.27 1.72 4.94
N LEU A 249 5.42 1.22 4.47
CA LEU A 249 5.91 1.47 3.11
C LEU A 249 4.98 0.87 2.05
N PHE A 250 4.42 -0.31 2.31
CA PHE A 250 3.52 -0.97 1.37
C PHE A 250 2.17 -0.25 1.25
N LEU A 251 1.56 0.14 2.38
CA LEU A 251 0.32 0.93 2.39
C LEU A 251 0.49 2.28 1.70
N GLU A 252 1.63 2.94 1.90
CA GLU A 252 1.98 4.15 1.15
C GLU A 252 2.00 3.87 -0.36
N ALA A 253 2.75 2.85 -0.79
CA ALA A 253 2.90 2.53 -2.21
C ALA A 253 1.55 2.21 -2.88
N LEU A 254 0.69 1.45 -2.20
CA LEU A 254 -0.68 1.16 -2.65
C LEU A 254 -1.54 2.43 -2.71
N THR A 255 -1.41 3.33 -1.73
CA THR A 255 -2.16 4.60 -1.71
C THR A 255 -1.74 5.51 -2.86
N LYS A 256 -0.44 5.61 -3.16
CA LYS A 256 0.07 6.35 -4.32
C LYS A 256 -0.51 5.83 -5.63
N GLN A 257 -0.55 4.51 -5.80
CA GLN A 257 -1.11 3.89 -6.99
C GLN A 257 -2.62 4.18 -7.13
N ARG A 258 -3.39 4.07 -6.04
CA ARG A 258 -4.82 4.46 -6.02
C ARG A 258 -5.03 5.90 -6.46
N VAL A 259 -4.17 6.82 -6.01
CA VAL A 259 -4.27 8.25 -6.38
C VAL A 259 -3.88 8.46 -7.85
N ALA A 260 -2.80 7.85 -8.34
CA ALA A 260 -2.37 7.96 -9.73
C ALA A 260 -3.40 7.40 -10.73
N ASN A 261 -4.10 6.33 -10.34
CA ASN A 261 -5.16 5.73 -11.16
C ASN A 261 -6.47 6.54 -11.17
N LYS A 262 -6.64 7.50 -10.25
CA LYS A 262 -7.75 8.46 -10.31
C LYS A 262 -7.40 9.58 -11.29
N LYS A 263 -8.30 9.83 -12.25
CA LYS A 263 -8.13 10.92 -13.22
C LYS A 263 -8.03 12.26 -12.49
N MET A 264 -6.85 12.88 -12.55
CA MET A 264 -6.68 14.30 -12.23
C MET A 264 -7.43 15.09 -13.31
N VAL A 265 -8.40 15.93 -12.92
CA VAL A 265 -9.13 16.79 -13.86
C VAL A 265 -8.81 18.24 -13.51
N SER A 266 -8.44 19.05 -14.50
CA SER A 266 -8.16 20.45 -14.23
C SER A 266 -9.45 21.20 -13.88
N TRP A 267 -9.37 22.22 -13.02
CA TRP A 267 -10.57 22.99 -12.65
C TRP A 267 -11.24 23.64 -13.88
N GLU A 268 -10.46 24.07 -14.87
CA GLU A 268 -10.96 24.65 -16.12
C GLU A 268 -11.73 23.66 -16.99
N GLU A 269 -11.42 22.37 -16.90
CA GLU A 269 -12.15 21.29 -17.57
C GLU A 269 -13.51 20.98 -16.92
N THR A 270 -13.81 21.58 -15.77
CA THR A 270 -14.97 21.20 -14.93
C THR A 270 -16.07 22.25 -14.89
N LYS A 271 -16.27 23.00 -15.98
CA LYS A 271 -17.33 24.02 -16.11
C LYS A 271 -18.73 23.52 -15.72
N ASP A 272 -18.95 22.21 -15.71
CA ASP A 272 -20.20 21.53 -15.31
C ASP A 272 -20.29 21.10 -13.82
N GLY A 273 -19.36 21.51 -12.97
CA GLY A 273 -19.41 21.32 -11.52
C GLY A 273 -18.49 20.23 -10.94
N LEU A 274 -18.25 20.29 -9.62
CA LEU A 274 -17.39 19.35 -8.90
C LEU A 274 -18.10 18.00 -8.71
N LYS A 275 -17.52 16.95 -9.27
CA LYS A 275 -17.85 15.53 -9.06
C LYS A 275 -17.10 14.96 -7.85
N SER A 276 -17.81 14.20 -7.00
CA SER A 276 -17.23 13.46 -5.86
C SER A 276 -16.19 12.43 -6.33
N GLY A 277 -15.09 12.27 -5.59
CA GLY A 277 -14.07 11.24 -5.83
C GLY A 277 -13.04 11.53 -6.93
N VAL A 278 -13.14 12.68 -7.61
CA VAL A 278 -12.18 13.17 -8.61
C VAL A 278 -11.16 14.09 -7.93
N VAL A 279 -9.88 13.97 -8.30
CA VAL A 279 -8.84 14.87 -7.82
C VAL A 279 -8.75 16.07 -8.77
N TYR A 280 -8.93 17.28 -8.24
CA TYR A 280 -8.90 18.50 -9.06
C TYR A 280 -7.55 19.17 -9.00
N ASP A 281 -6.97 19.42 -10.18
CA ASP A 281 -5.74 20.21 -10.32
C ASP A 281 -6.09 21.64 -10.74
N ALA A 282 -5.70 22.62 -9.93
CA ALA A 282 -5.89 24.02 -10.26
C ALA A 282 -4.60 24.77 -10.58
N SER A 283 -3.51 24.04 -10.73
CA SER A 283 -2.16 24.56 -10.87
C SER A 283 -1.67 24.54 -12.33
N LEU A 284 -2.42 25.16 -13.25
CA LEU A 284 -2.02 25.35 -14.67
C LEU A 284 -0.73 26.19 -14.86
N SER A 285 0.08 26.35 -13.83
CA SER A 285 1.54 26.42 -13.92
C SER A 285 2.09 25.89 -12.59
N THR A 286 2.55 24.65 -12.51
CA THR A 286 3.35 24.18 -11.36
C THR A 286 4.80 24.63 -11.55
N PRO A 287 5.36 25.50 -10.70
CA PRO A 287 6.80 25.50 -10.49
C PRO A 287 7.13 24.27 -9.62
N ASP A 288 8.28 23.65 -9.87
CA ASP A 288 8.80 22.53 -9.09
C ASP A 288 8.64 22.77 -7.58
N TRP A 289 7.77 21.99 -6.93
CA TRP A 289 7.51 22.05 -5.48
C TRP A 289 8.69 21.50 -4.64
N GLU A 290 9.88 21.45 -5.22
CA GLU A 290 11.03 20.76 -4.62
C GLU A 290 11.75 21.60 -3.57
N ASN A 291 11.59 22.92 -3.52
CA ASN A 291 12.32 23.75 -2.56
C ASN A 291 11.45 24.86 -1.93
N ASP A 292 11.32 24.81 -0.61
CA ASP A 292 10.83 25.84 0.33
C ASP A 292 9.36 26.28 0.22
N GLY A 293 8.49 25.78 1.12
CA GLY A 293 7.15 26.33 1.32
C GLY A 293 6.32 25.69 2.44
N PHE A 294 5.40 26.46 3.03
CA PHE A 294 4.45 25.99 4.04
C PHE A 294 3.26 25.31 3.37
N ILE A 295 2.91 24.11 3.81
CA ILE A 295 1.70 23.42 3.35
C ILE A 295 0.61 23.57 4.41
N LEU A 296 -0.51 24.18 4.03
CA LEU A 296 -1.71 24.19 4.84
C LEU A 296 -2.66 23.11 4.32
N VAL A 297 -3.03 22.19 5.21
CA VAL A 297 -4.06 21.20 4.93
C VAL A 297 -5.33 21.59 5.66
N TYR A 298 -6.43 21.66 4.92
CA TYR A 298 -7.78 21.73 5.45
C TYR A 298 -8.34 20.32 5.43
N VAL A 299 -8.87 19.87 6.56
CA VAL A 299 -9.66 18.64 6.60
C VAL A 299 -10.93 18.96 7.36
N GLY A 300 -12.09 18.69 6.77
CA GLY A 300 -13.37 18.90 7.42
C GLY A 300 -14.40 17.87 7.00
N ARG A 301 -15.28 17.48 7.93
CA ARG A 301 -16.41 16.59 7.65
C ARG A 301 -17.57 17.40 7.07
N LYS A 302 -18.29 16.85 6.11
CA LYS A 302 -19.46 17.53 5.53
C LYS A 302 -20.53 17.81 6.60
N LYS A 303 -21.03 19.04 6.62
CA LYS A 303 -22.15 19.47 7.48
C LYS A 303 -23.48 19.42 6.75
N GLY A 304 -24.32 18.44 7.09
CA GLY A 304 -25.68 18.28 6.53
C GLY A 304 -25.74 17.97 5.03
N ASP A 305 -26.93 17.88 4.44
CA ASP A 305 -27.14 17.37 3.06
C ASP A 305 -27.09 18.45 1.95
N GLY A 306 -26.46 19.60 2.22
CA GLY A 306 -26.36 20.72 1.27
C GLY A 306 -25.59 20.37 -0.02
N ASN A 307 -25.69 21.25 -1.03
CA ASN A 307 -24.94 21.16 -2.28
C ASN A 307 -23.45 21.48 -2.04
N PHE A 308 -22.75 20.48 -1.49
CA PHE A 308 -21.36 20.55 -1.07
C PHE A 308 -20.42 20.90 -2.22
N ALA A 309 -20.69 20.37 -3.42
CA ALA A 309 -19.93 20.71 -4.62
C ALA A 309 -19.99 22.21 -4.93
N GLN A 310 -21.18 22.82 -4.88
CA GLN A 310 -21.32 24.25 -5.11
C GLN A 310 -20.66 25.08 -4.00
N GLN A 311 -20.74 24.64 -2.75
CA GLN A 311 -20.12 25.32 -1.60
C GLN A 311 -18.58 25.26 -1.68
N VAL A 312 -18.02 24.08 -1.99
CA VAL A 312 -16.58 23.92 -2.22
C VAL A 312 -16.12 24.78 -3.40
N LYS A 313 -16.89 24.85 -4.48
CA LYS A 313 -16.58 25.75 -5.61
C LYS A 313 -16.53 27.21 -5.18
N THR A 314 -17.53 27.69 -4.43
CA THR A 314 -17.56 29.06 -3.93
C THR A 314 -16.39 29.34 -2.99
N LEU A 315 -16.01 28.39 -2.12
CA LEU A 315 -14.84 28.53 -1.26
C LEU A 315 -13.57 28.66 -2.11
N ILE A 316 -13.37 27.80 -3.10
CA ILE A 316 -12.22 27.86 -4.02
C ILE A 316 -12.15 29.20 -4.76
N ASP A 317 -13.29 29.71 -5.25
CA ASP A 317 -13.36 31.00 -5.95
C ASP A 317 -12.99 32.16 -5.00
N MET A 318 -13.49 32.15 -3.77
CA MET A 318 -13.12 33.12 -2.74
C MET A 318 -11.63 33.04 -2.42
N GLU A 319 -11.12 31.83 -2.20
CA GLU A 319 -9.73 31.54 -1.90
C GLU A 319 -8.80 32.00 -3.03
N ARG A 320 -9.14 31.79 -4.31
CA ARG A 320 -8.37 32.34 -5.45
C ARG A 320 -8.19 33.85 -5.38
N GLU A 321 -9.26 34.58 -5.07
CA GLU A 321 -9.19 36.04 -4.94
C GLU A 321 -8.34 36.47 -3.74
N VAL A 322 -8.45 35.77 -2.61
CA VAL A 322 -7.65 36.07 -1.41
C VAL A 322 -6.18 35.71 -1.60
N TYR A 323 -5.89 34.64 -2.32
CA TYR A 323 -4.59 34.00 -2.38
C TYR A 323 -3.80 34.30 -3.65
N LYS A 324 -4.38 35.12 -4.54
CA LYS A 324 -3.76 35.57 -5.79
C LYS A 324 -2.38 36.17 -5.55
N GLY A 325 -1.36 35.57 -6.15
CA GLY A 325 0.03 36.03 -6.08
C GLY A 325 0.78 35.71 -4.77
N VAL A 326 0.14 35.02 -3.81
CA VAL A 326 0.75 34.64 -2.51
C VAL A 326 0.71 33.13 -2.23
N CYS A 327 -0.29 32.41 -2.76
CA CYS A 327 -0.34 30.94 -2.77
C CYS A 327 0.25 30.39 -4.08
N ARG A 328 1.08 29.35 -3.96
CA ARG A 328 1.83 28.73 -5.06
C ARG A 328 1.10 27.59 -5.75
N GLY A 329 0.07 27.02 -5.13
CA GLY A 329 -0.72 25.92 -5.68
C GLY A 329 -1.74 25.38 -4.69
N TYR A 330 -2.84 24.82 -5.21
CA TYR A 330 -3.88 24.22 -4.38
C TYR A 330 -4.48 22.95 -5.00
N ILE A 331 -4.78 21.96 -4.16
CA ILE A 331 -5.44 20.70 -4.56
C ILE A 331 -6.63 20.50 -3.62
N VAL A 332 -7.81 20.20 -4.15
CA VAL A 332 -8.99 19.87 -3.33
C VAL A 332 -9.47 18.46 -3.63
N TYR A 333 -9.60 17.66 -2.59
CA TYR A 333 -10.16 16.33 -2.58
C TYR A 333 -11.49 16.34 -1.85
N THR A 334 -12.54 15.78 -2.45
CA THR A 334 -13.84 15.65 -1.80
C THR A 334 -14.35 14.22 -1.94
N THR A 335 -14.81 13.67 -0.83
CA THR A 335 -15.68 12.49 -0.79
C THR A 335 -17.08 12.92 -0.39
N ASP A 336 -18.01 11.97 -0.32
CA ASP A 336 -19.36 12.22 0.18
C ASP A 336 -19.39 12.67 1.64
N THR A 337 -18.31 12.45 2.39
CA THR A 337 -18.21 12.69 3.84
C THR A 337 -17.09 13.64 4.27
N LEU A 338 -16.08 13.87 3.43
CA LEU A 338 -14.85 14.58 3.78
C LEU A 338 -14.41 15.55 2.67
N GLY A 339 -14.05 16.77 3.04
CA GLY A 339 -13.30 17.70 2.18
C GLY A 339 -11.87 17.83 2.68
N ILE A 340 -10.89 17.70 1.78
CA ILE A 340 -9.48 17.98 2.03
C ILE A 340 -9.01 19.04 1.03
N ALA A 341 -8.39 20.12 1.49
CA ALA A 341 -7.72 21.08 0.61
C ALA A 341 -6.25 21.21 1.00
N TYR A 342 -5.38 21.26 0.01
CA TYR A 342 -3.94 21.49 0.15
C TYR A 342 -3.60 22.84 -0.41
N MET A 343 -2.77 23.59 0.29
CA MET A 343 -2.31 24.90 -0.12
C MET A 343 -0.82 25.07 0.14
N SER A 344 -0.06 25.51 -0.86
CA SER A 344 1.36 25.81 -0.72
C SER A 344 1.61 27.32 -0.63
N TRP A 345 2.40 27.75 0.34
CA TRP A 345 2.73 29.14 0.61
C TRP A 345 4.23 29.38 0.56
N LYS A 346 4.63 30.59 0.17
CA LYS A 346 6.04 31.00 0.15
C LYS A 346 6.69 30.96 1.53
N ASP A 347 6.01 31.48 2.56
CA ASP A 347 6.51 31.57 3.93
C ASP A 347 5.35 31.73 4.94
N LYS A 348 5.64 31.49 6.23
CA LYS A 348 4.66 31.52 7.33
C LYS A 348 3.99 32.87 7.47
N GLU A 349 4.78 33.93 7.30
CA GLU A 349 4.35 35.30 7.55
C GLU A 349 3.31 35.73 6.50
N SER A 350 3.58 35.41 5.23
CA SER A 350 2.65 35.61 4.12
C SER A 350 1.36 34.83 4.31
N MET A 351 1.45 33.58 4.79
CA MET A 351 0.28 32.77 5.14
C MET A 351 -0.53 33.44 6.27
N GLN A 352 0.10 33.75 7.40
CA GLN A 352 -0.57 34.35 8.57
C GLN A 352 -1.21 35.69 8.24
N LYS A 353 -0.52 36.56 7.49
CA LYS A 353 -1.04 37.85 7.04
C LYS A 353 -2.28 37.69 6.17
N THR A 354 -2.26 36.70 5.28
CA THR A 354 -3.37 36.40 4.38
C THR A 354 -4.59 35.89 5.15
N PHE A 355 -4.43 35.00 6.13
CA PHE A 355 -5.55 34.56 7.00
C PHE A 355 -6.06 35.64 7.95
N ALA A 356 -5.18 36.55 8.39
CA ALA A 356 -5.58 37.69 9.22
C ALA A 356 -6.35 38.76 8.43
N SER A 357 -6.26 38.75 7.10
CA SER A 357 -6.97 39.71 6.24
C SER A 357 -8.49 39.57 6.35
N PRO A 358 -9.27 40.65 6.10
CA PRO A 358 -10.73 40.58 6.09
C PRO A 358 -11.29 39.50 5.16
N GLN A 359 -10.66 39.31 3.99
CA GLN A 359 -11.07 38.32 3.02
C GLN A 359 -10.69 36.89 3.45
N GLY A 360 -9.51 36.71 4.06
CA GLY A 360 -9.11 35.43 4.63
C GLY A 360 -10.02 34.96 5.77
N LYS A 361 -10.44 35.89 6.65
CA LYS A 361 -11.44 35.61 7.69
C LYS A 361 -12.80 35.21 7.09
N LYS A 362 -13.24 35.86 6.01
CA LYS A 362 -14.47 35.46 5.30
C LYS A 362 -14.38 34.06 4.71
N CYS A 363 -13.24 33.66 4.14
CA CYS A 363 -13.04 32.29 3.65
C CYS A 363 -13.15 31.27 4.80
N LEU A 364 -12.52 31.57 5.93
CA LEU A 364 -12.59 30.73 7.13
C LEU A 364 -14.02 30.62 7.68
N GLU A 365 -14.75 31.72 7.77
CA GLU A 365 -16.15 31.73 8.19
C GLU A 365 -17.04 30.96 7.22
N PHE A 366 -16.84 31.14 5.91
CA PHE A 366 -17.59 30.43 4.88
C PHE A 366 -17.34 28.92 4.95
N SER A 367 -16.09 28.46 5.14
CA SER A 367 -15.76 27.04 5.30
C SER A 367 -16.51 26.39 6.48
N LYS A 368 -16.68 27.11 7.60
CA LYS A 368 -17.41 26.66 8.80
C LYS A 368 -18.92 26.51 8.58
N THR A 369 -19.46 27.03 7.47
CA THR A 369 -20.90 26.87 7.17
C THR A 369 -21.25 25.47 6.66
N PHE A 370 -20.28 24.76 6.07
CA PHE A 370 -20.52 23.46 5.41
C PHE A 370 -19.49 22.37 5.79
N LEU A 371 -18.48 22.70 6.59
CA LEU A 371 -17.56 21.75 7.20
C LEU A 371 -17.66 21.79 8.73
N GLU A 372 -17.76 20.61 9.34
CA GLU A 372 -17.54 20.38 10.77
C GLU A 372 -16.10 19.93 11.02
N ASP A 373 -15.61 20.19 12.24
CA ASP A 373 -14.29 19.78 12.70
C ASP A 373 -13.16 20.18 11.73
N ILE A 374 -13.10 21.48 11.35
CA ILE A 374 -12.06 21.97 10.44
C ILE A 374 -10.72 21.99 11.16
N PHE A 375 -9.81 21.13 10.72
CA PHE A 375 -8.43 21.09 11.21
C PHE A 375 -7.51 21.83 10.25
N PHE A 376 -6.63 22.64 10.85
CA PHE A 376 -5.54 23.30 10.16
C PHE A 376 -4.24 22.72 10.66
N THR A 377 -3.44 22.18 9.75
CA THR A 377 -2.05 21.88 10.06
C THR A 377 -1.15 22.64 9.10
N ALA A 378 -0.28 23.47 9.66
CA ALA A 378 0.77 24.15 8.92
C ALA A 378 2.03 23.30 9.07
N VAL A 379 2.47 22.67 7.99
CA VAL A 379 3.65 21.82 8.02
C VAL A 379 4.80 22.60 7.38
N ASN A 380 5.83 22.83 8.18
CA ASN A 380 7.05 23.58 7.80
C ASN A 380 8.09 22.68 7.11
N GLU A 381 7.83 21.38 7.13
CA GLU A 381 8.51 20.34 6.37
C GLU A 381 7.43 19.60 5.60
N LYS A 382 7.78 18.90 4.51
CA LYS A 382 6.83 18.00 3.83
C LYS A 382 6.13 17.13 4.89
N PRO A 383 4.79 17.07 4.96
CA PRO A 383 4.12 16.09 5.81
C PRO A 383 4.72 14.70 5.51
N LEU A 384 4.91 13.83 6.51
CA LEU A 384 5.56 12.52 6.28
C LEU A 384 4.89 11.70 5.15
N TRP A 385 3.58 11.88 4.95
CA TRP A 385 2.81 11.26 3.86
C TRP A 385 3.06 11.90 2.45
N LEU A 386 3.78 13.02 2.40
CA LEU A 386 4.21 13.79 1.21
C LEU A 386 5.74 13.71 0.99
N GLN A 387 6.53 13.41 2.03
CA GLN A 387 7.98 13.05 1.93
C GLN A 387 8.20 11.73 1.22
N GLN A 388 7.20 10.90 1.32
CA GLN A 388 6.89 9.79 0.47
C GLN A 388 6.54 10.29 -0.95
N LYS A 389 7.49 10.82 -1.71
CA LYS A 389 7.41 10.85 -3.19
C LYS A 389 8.43 9.87 -3.73
#